data_AF-W1YK84-F1
#
_entry.id   AF-W1YK84-F1
#
_cell.length_a   1.000
_cell.length_b   1.000
_cell.length_c   1.000
_cell.angle_alpha   90.00
_cell.angle_beta   90.00
_cell.angle_gamma   90.00
#
_symmetry.space_group_name_H-M   'P 1'
#
loop_
_entity.id
_entity.type
_entity.pdbx_description
1 polymer ?
#
loop_
_entity_poly.entity_id
_entity_poly.type
_entity_poly.pdbx_seq_one_letter_code
_entity_poly.pdbx_strand_id
1 'polypeptide(L)' 'MFKIGLTGGIASGKSTVLTYFKDKGIPYIDADIVAREVVEPSTEGLEAIVDAFGSNVLHDDGTLNREALG' A
#
# COMPACT_ATOMS: atom_id res chain seq x y z
N MET A 1 17.06 3.22 16.07
CA MET A 1 16.74 3.88 14.78
C MET A 1 15.63 4.88 15.03
N PHE A 2 15.83 6.14 14.64
CA PHE A 2 14.83 7.20 14.80
C PHE A 2 13.79 7.10 13.69
N LYS A 3 12.50 7.24 14.00
CA LYS A 3 11.37 7.05 13.06
C LYS A 3 10.56 8.34 12.98
N ILE A 4 10.22 8.76 11.76
CA ILE A 4 9.43 9.97 11.49
C ILE A 4 8.29 9.59 10.54
N GLY A 5 7.06 9.94 10.91
CA GLY A 5 5.89 9.78 10.04
C GLY A 5 5.64 11.03 9.21
N LEU A 6 5.67 10.89 7.88
CA LEU A 6 5.24 11.95 6.96
C LEU A 6 3.76 11.75 6.62
N THR A 7 2.93 12.72 6.99
CA THR A 7 1.48 12.71 6.71
C THR A 7 1.01 14.06 6.19
N GLY A 8 -0.23 14.13 5.71
CA GLY A 8 -0.84 15.30 5.10
C GLY A 8 -2.03 14.95 4.22
N GLY A 9 -2.90 15.92 3.95
CA GLY A 9 -4.09 15.74 3.12
C GLY A 9 -3.79 15.41 1.66
N ILE A 10 -4.84 15.15 0.88
CA ILE A 10 -4.74 15.00 -0.58
C ILE A 10 -4.11 16.27 -1.17
N ALA A 11 -3.22 16.10 -2.14
CA ALA A 11 -2.50 17.19 -2.81
C ALA A 11 -1.63 18.10 -1.90
N SER A 12 -1.32 17.69 -0.66
CA SER A 12 -0.48 18.48 0.25
C SER A 12 1.03 18.44 -0.04
N GLY A 13 1.45 17.79 -1.14
CA GLY A 13 2.88 17.70 -1.51
C GLY A 13 3.70 16.63 -0.77
N LYS A 14 3.08 15.63 -0.13
CA LYS A 14 3.81 14.54 0.56
C LYS A 14 4.84 13.86 -0.35
N SER A 15 4.46 13.52 -1.58
CA SER A 15 5.35 12.88 -2.55
C SER A 15 6.56 13.76 -2.91
N THR A 16 6.39 15.09 -2.93
CA THR A 16 7.48 16.04 -3.15
C THR A 16 8.48 16.01 -1.98
N VAL A 17 7.97 16.00 -0.75
CA VAL A 17 8.81 15.92 0.46
C VAL A 17 9.53 14.57 0.55
N LEU A 18 8.84 13.47 0.22
CA LEU A 18 9.44 12.14 0.12
C LEU A 18 10.56 12.08 -0.91
N THR A 19 10.35 12.67 -2.08
CA THR A 19 11.38 12.77 -3.15
C THR A 19 12.59 13.54 -2.66
N TYR A 20 12.39 14.67 -1.97
CA TYR A 20 13.48 15.43 -1.38
C TYR A 20 14.31 14.60 -0.38
N PHE A 21 13.66 13.81 0.49
CA PHE A 21 14.37 12.93 1.42
C PHE A 21 15.14 11.81 0.70
N LYS A 22 14.52 11.22 -0.32
CA LYS A 22 15.15 10.20 -1.18
C LYS A 22 16.42 10.74 -1.85
N ASP A 23 16.37 11.94 -2.41
CA ASP A 23 17.52 12.59 -3.08
C ASP A 23 18.67 12.89 -2.12
N LYS A 24 18.38 12.99 -0.82
CA LYS A 24 19.39 13.13 0.25
C LYS A 24 19.91 11.79 0.76
N GLY A 25 19.50 10.67 0.17
CA GLY A 25 19.89 9.33 0.58
C GLY A 25 19.26 8.87 1.89
N ILE A 26 18.17 9.50 2.33
CA ILE A 26 17.47 9.10 3.55
C ILE A 26 16.56 7.91 3.21
N PRO A 27 16.70 6.77 3.93
CA PRO A 27 15.82 5.63 3.72
C PRO A 27 14.39 6.00 4.11
N TYR A 28 13.44 5.56 3.31
CA TYR A 28 12.02 5.80 3.52
C TYR A 28 11.23 4.51 3.34
N ILE A 29 10.04 4.49 3.91
CA ILE A 29 9.03 3.45 3.68
C ILE A 29 7.80 4.19 3.18
N ASP A 30 7.33 3.82 1.99
CA ASP A 30 6.08 4.33 1.44
C ASP A 30 4.95 3.37 1.80
N ALA A 31 4.05 3.82 2.68
CA ALA A 31 2.95 3.00 3.16
C ALA A 31 1.94 2.66 2.06
N ASP A 32 1.76 3.53 1.05
CA ASP A 32 0.82 3.28 -0.05
C ASP A 32 1.33 2.17 -0.96
N ILE A 33 2.65 2.08 -1.14
CA ILE A 33 3.30 0.99 -1.89
C ILE A 33 3.19 -0.31 -1.09
N VAL A 34 3.59 -0.31 0.19
CA VAL A 34 3.56 -1.51 1.03
C VAL A 34 2.13 -2.06 1.15
N ALA A 35 1.12 -1.20 1.29
CA ALA A 35 -0.29 -1.61 1.33
C ALA A 35 -0.80 -2.22 0.02
N ARG A 36 -0.08 -2.06 -1.10
CA ARG A 36 -0.37 -2.78 -2.35
C ARG A 36 0.35 -4.11 -2.40
N GLU A 37 1.63 -4.11 -2.07
CA GLU A 37 2.47 -5.31 -2.09
C GLU A 37 1.97 -6.42 -1.15
N VAL A 38 1.46 -6.07 0.03
CA VAL A 38 0.99 -7.07 1.02
C VAL A 38 -0.32 -7.76 0.63
N VAL A 39 -0.96 -7.36 -0.47
CA VAL A 39 -2.20 -7.96 -0.98
C VAL A 39 -2.08 -8.40 -2.44
N GLU A 40 -0.85 -8.49 -2.96
CA GLU A 40 -0.60 -9.08 -4.28
C GLU A 40 -0.92 -10.60 -4.27
N PRO A 41 -1.12 -11.22 -5.45
CA PRO A 41 -1.31 -12.66 -5.56
C PRO A 41 -0.27 -13.46 -4.78
N SER A 42 -0.71 -14.54 -4.14
CA SER A 42 0.14 -15.45 -3.33
C SER A 42 0.75 -14.82 -2.06
N THR A 43 0.15 -13.75 -1.55
CA THR A 43 0.52 -13.19 -0.25
C THR A 43 -0.47 -13.61 0.84
N GLU A 44 0.02 -13.78 2.07
CA GLU A 44 -0.82 -14.06 3.24
C GLU A 44 -1.90 -12.97 3.46
N GLY A 45 -1.61 -11.73 3.09
CA GLY A 45 -2.56 -10.63 3.21
C GLY A 45 -3.73 -10.75 2.24
N LEU A 46 -3.49 -11.21 1.00
CA LEU A 46 -4.57 -11.50 0.07
C LEU A 46 -5.41 -12.71 0.53
N GLU A 47 -4.76 -13.77 0.99
CA GLU A 47 -5.42 -14.96 1.53
C GLU A 47 -6.35 -14.59 2.70
N ALA A 48 -5.86 -13.81 3.66
CA ALA A 48 -6.64 -13.36 4.80
C ALA A 48 -7.86 -12.50 4.39
N ILE A 49 -7.74 -11.70 3.33
CA ILE A 49 -8.87 -10.92 2.79
C ILE A 49 -9.90 -11.86 2.16
N VAL A 50 -9.47 -12.84 1.36
CA VAL A 50 -10.37 -13.82 0.74
C VAL A 50 -11.09 -14.67 1.79
N ASP A 51 -10.39 -15.07 2.86
CA ASP A 51 -10.98 -15.81 3.98
C ASP A 51 -12.05 -15.00 4.71
N ALA A 52 -11.84 -13.69 4.85
CA ALA A 52 -12.77 -12.81 5.57
C ALA A 52 -13.98 -12.38 4.71
N PHE A 53 -13.78 -12.14 3.41
CA PHE A 53 -14.78 -11.49 2.54
C PHE A 53 -15.30 -12.39 1.41
N GLY A 54 -14.68 -13.54 1.16
CA GLY A 54 -15.00 -14.44 0.06
C GLY A 54 -14.22 -14.13 -1.22
N SER A 55 -14.29 -15.03 -2.20
CA SER A 55 -13.53 -14.92 -3.46
C SER A 55 -14.08 -13.88 -4.44
N ASN A 56 -15.23 -13.27 -4.15
CA ASN A 56 -15.83 -12.19 -4.96
C ASN A 56 -15.03 -10.87 -4.88
N VAL A 57 -14.05 -10.78 -3.98
CA VAL A 57 -13.13 -9.64 -3.89
C VAL A 57 -11.91 -9.78 -4.80
N LEU A 58 -11.86 -10.82 -5.65
CA LEU A 58 -10.78 -11.02 -6.62
C LEU A 58 -11.24 -10.66 -8.03
N HIS A 59 -10.30 -10.22 -8.86
CA HIS A 59 -10.43 -10.21 -10.30
C HIS A 59 -10.20 -11.62 -10.88
N ASP A 60 -10.55 -11.81 -12.16
CA ASP A 60 -10.38 -13.09 -12.86
C ASP A 60 -8.90 -13.53 -12.96
N ASP A 61 -7.96 -12.58 -12.86
CA ASP A 61 -6.51 -12.84 -12.84
C ASP A 61 -5.96 -13.18 -11.44
N GLY A 62 -6.83 -13.21 -10.42
CA GLY A 62 -6.48 -13.51 -9.03
C GLY A 62 -5.93 -12.32 -8.25
N THR A 63 -5.90 -11.12 -8.82
CA THR A 63 -5.54 -9.89 -8.10
C THR A 63 -6.70 -9.34 -7.28
N LEU A 64 -6.41 -8.53 -6.27
CA LEU A 64 -7.42 -7.93 -5.42
C LEU A 64 -8.28 -6.90 -6.17
N ASN A 65 -9.60 -7.13 -6.22
CA ASN A 65 -10.58 -6.14 -6.63
C ASN A 65 -10.89 -5.17 -5.47
N ARG A 66 -10.16 -4.06 -5.46
CA ARG A 66 -10.30 -3.02 -4.43
C ARG A 66 -11.67 -2.33 -4.44
N GLU A 67 -12.33 -2.23 -5.59
CA GLU A 67 -13.65 -1.62 -5.69
C GLU A 67 -14.73 -2.51 -5.05
N ALA A 68 -14.55 -3.83 -5.05
CA ALA A 68 -15.47 -4.76 -4.39
C ALA A 68 -15.38 -4.71 -2.85
N LEU A 69 -14.28 -4.18 -2.29
CA LEU A 69 -14.07 -3.99 -0.86
C LEU A 69 -14.41 -2.58 -0.35
N GLY A 70 -14.59 -1.63 -1.27
CA GLY A 70 -14.79 -0.20 -1.00
C GLY A 70 -16.24 0.21 -0.87
#